data_AF-A0A6A4DMD3-F1
#
_entry.id   AF-A0A6A4DMD3-F1
#
_cell.length_a   1.000
_cell.length_b   1.000
_cell.length_c   1.000
_cell.angle_alpha   90.00
_cell.angle_beta   90.00
_cell.angle_gamma   90.00
#
_symmetry.space_group_name_H-M   'P 1'
#
loop_
_entity.id
_entity.type
_entity.pdbx_description
1 polymer ?
#
loop_
_entity_poly.entity_id
_entity_poly.type
_entity_poly.pdbx_seq_one_letter_code
_entity_poly.pdbx_strand_id
1 'polypeptide(L)'
;MDYSSLCSMFGVPQSTLSRILNAAEDALADALKGYGPARIVWPTLKKQKALARLTAAREPLLPFTSGFIDGKNFRVQEPPRGDIQNAHYNG
;
A
#
# COMPACT_ATOMS: atom_id res chain seq x y z
N MET A 1 12.65 -6.95 0.46
CA MET A 1 13.51 -7.09 1.65
C MET A 1 12.60 -6.95 2.85
N ASP A 2 12.58 -7.93 3.76
CA ASP A 2 11.69 -7.89 4.92
C ASP A 2 12.32 -7.09 6.09
N TYR A 3 11.48 -6.70 7.05
CA TYR A 3 11.87 -5.91 8.23
C TYR A 3 12.93 -6.60 9.10
N SER A 4 12.91 -7.94 9.14
CA SER A 4 13.87 -8.77 9.89
C SER A 4 15.26 -8.71 9.26
N SER A 5 15.34 -8.82 7.93
CA SER A 5 16.56 -8.72 7.15
C SER A 5 17.21 -7.35 7.33
N LEU A 6 16.41 -6.27 7.31
CA LEU A 6 16.90 -4.91 7.59
C LEU A 6 17.46 -4.77 9.00
N CYS A 7 16.76 -5.27 10.02
CA CYS A 7 17.29 -5.24 11.39
C CYS A 7 18.60 -6.00 11.52
N SER A 8 18.71 -7.17 10.91
CA SER A 8 19.93 -7.98 10.91
C SER A 8 21.09 -7.30 10.17
N MET A 9 20.84 -6.69 9.01
CA MET A 9 21.90 -6.01 8.24
C MET A 9 22.46 -4.77 8.97
N PHE A 10 21.59 -4.00 9.63
CA PHE A 10 21.98 -2.78 10.31
C PHE A 10 22.29 -2.97 11.81
N GLY A 11 22.08 -4.18 12.35
CA GLY A 11 22.32 -4.48 13.76
C GLY A 11 21.41 -3.70 14.72
N VAL A 12 20.19 -3.36 14.28
CA VAL A 12 19.26 -2.52 15.06
C VAL A 12 18.04 -3.30 15.53
N PRO A 13 17.48 -2.98 16.71
CA PRO A 13 16.18 -3.50 17.13
C PRO A 13 15.05 -3.03 16.19
N GLN A 14 13.97 -3.82 16.13
CA GLN A 14 12.77 -3.52 15.34
C GLN A 14 12.17 -2.14 15.67
N SER A 15 12.16 -1.76 16.95
CA SER A 15 11.66 -0.45 17.40
C SER A 15 12.50 0.71 16.87
N THR A 16 13.83 0.55 16.83
CA THR A 16 14.74 1.55 16.27
C THR A 16 14.56 1.67 14.77
N LEU A 17 14.51 0.55 14.05
CA LEU A 17 14.26 0.55 12.60
C LEU A 17 12.93 1.23 12.26
N SER A 18 11.86 0.89 12.98
CA SER A 18 10.54 1.48 12.76
C SER A 18 10.56 3.00 12.92
N ARG A 19 11.19 3.51 13.99
CA ARG A 19 11.31 4.95 14.23
C ARG A 19 12.10 5.66 13.12
N ILE A 20 13.18 5.05 12.63
CA ILE A 20 13.98 5.59 11.52
C ILE A 20 13.16 5.64 10.24
N LEU A 21 12.43 4.57 9.92
CA LEU A 21 11.57 4.52 8.74
C LEU A 21 10.46 5.57 8.80
N ASN A 22 9.80 5.73 9.95
CA ASN A 22 8.79 6.78 10.13
C ASN A 22 9.39 8.17 9.91
N ALA A 23 10.56 8.47 10.49
CA ALA A 23 11.22 9.76 10.29
C ALA A 23 11.62 9.99 8.82
N ALA A 24 12.03 8.93 8.11
CA ALA A 24 12.33 9.00 6.69
C ALA A 24 11.06 9.24 5.84
N GLU A 25 9.94 8.62 6.20
CA GLU A 25 8.64 8.85 5.56
C GLU A 25 8.15 10.28 5.77
N ASP A 26 8.30 10.83 6.98
CA ASP A 26 7.96 12.22 7.29
C ASP A 26 8.81 13.20 6.46
N ALA A 27 10.13 12.99 6.41
CA ALA A 27 11.04 13.81 5.62
C ALA A 27 10.72 13.74 4.11
N LEU A 28 10.35 12.55 3.62
CA LEU A 28 9.93 12.36 2.24
C LEU A 28 8.62 13.09 1.96
N ALA A 29 7.63 12.99 2.86
CA ALA A 29 6.36 13.70 2.72
C ALA A 29 6.58 15.21 2.67
N ASP A 30 7.48 15.73 3.50
CA ASP A 30 7.88 17.14 3.49
C ASP A 30 8.55 17.55 2.18
N ALA A 31 9.50 16.76 1.69
CA ALA A 31 10.19 17.03 0.42
C ALA A 31 9.25 17.01 -0.80
N LEU A 32 8.16 16.23 -0.72
CA LEU A 32 7.17 16.11 -1.78
C LEU A 32 6.03 17.15 -1.67
N LYS A 33 6.03 18.01 -0.64
CA LYS A 33 5.04 19.09 -0.53
C LYS A 33 5.11 20.00 -1.76
N GLY A 34 3.96 20.16 -2.42
CA GLY A 34 3.85 20.98 -3.63
C GLY A 34 4.34 20.31 -4.92
N TYR A 35 4.94 19.12 -4.85
CA TYR A 35 5.34 18.38 -6.04
C TYR A 35 4.10 17.75 -6.71
N GLY A 36 3.64 18.39 -7.79
CA GLY A 36 2.39 18.04 -8.48
C GLY A 36 2.20 16.55 -8.81
N PRO A 37 3.24 15.83 -9.27
CA PRO A 37 3.15 14.39 -9.55
C PRO A 37 3.00 13.50 -8.31
N ALA A 38 3.45 13.91 -7.12
CA ALA A 38 3.30 13.13 -5.89
C ALA A 38 1.99 13.42 -5.13
N ARG A 39 1.17 14.34 -5.65
CA ARG A 39 -0.08 14.71 -5.00
C ARG A 39 -1.07 13.54 -5.03
N ILE A 40 -1.62 13.22 -3.87
CA ILE A 40 -2.76 12.32 -3.73
C ILE A 40 -3.99 13.05 -4.29
N VAL A 41 -4.53 12.58 -5.41
CA VAL A 41 -5.70 13.16 -6.07
C VAL A 41 -6.71 12.06 -6.35
N TRP A 42 -7.97 12.30 -5.96
CA TRP A 42 -9.06 11.43 -6.35
C TRP A 42 -9.38 11.61 -7.84
N PRO A 43 -9.51 10.53 -8.62
CA PRO A 43 -9.89 10.63 -10.02
C PRO A 43 -11.31 11.19 -10.14
N THR A 44 -11.53 12.06 -11.12
CA THR A 44 -12.88 12.52 -11.49
C THR A 44 -13.79 11.34 -11.84
N LEU A 45 -15.12 11.50 -11.71
CA LEU A 45 -16.10 10.46 -12.07
C LEU A 45 -15.91 9.93 -13.51
N LYS A 46 -15.54 10.80 -14.46
CA LYS A 46 -15.22 10.40 -15.84
C LYS A 46 -14.04 9.44 -15.90
N LYS A 47 -12.95 9.75 -15.18
CA LYS A 47 -11.77 8.87 -15.06
C LYS A 47 -12.11 7.57 -14.33
N GLN A 48 -12.90 7.63 -13.25
CA GLN A 48 -13.34 6.43 -12.52
C GLN A 48 -14.10 5.46 -13.43
N LYS A 49 -15.08 5.95 -14.21
CA LYS A 49 -15.81 5.11 -15.18
C LYS A 49 -14.90 4.50 -16.25
N ALA A 50 -13.88 5.25 -16.71
CA ALA A 50 -12.92 4.72 -17.68
C ALA A 50 -12.05 3.61 -17.07
N LEU A 51 -11.52 3.82 -15.87
CA LEU A 51 -10.74 2.81 -15.14
C LEU A 51 -11.57 1.56 -14.83
N ALA A 52 -12.81 1.73 -14.36
CA ALA A 52 -13.71 0.61 -14.08
C ALA A 52 -13.94 -0.30 -15.29
N ARG A 53 -14.07 0.27 -16.49
CA ARG A 53 -14.19 -0.52 -17.74
C ARG A 53 -12.92 -1.30 -18.05
N LEU A 54 -11.75 -0.69 -17.87
CA LEU A 54 -10.46 -1.35 -18.09
C LEU A 54 -10.26 -2.51 -17.09
N THR A 55 -10.59 -2.28 -15.82
CA THR A 55 -10.53 -3.33 -14.79
C THR A 55 -11.51 -4.45 -15.09
N ALA A 56 -12.76 -4.15 -15.45
CA ALA A 56 -13.76 -5.16 -15.79
C ALA A 56 -13.37 -5.99 -17.02
N ALA A 57 -12.70 -5.40 -18.00
CA ALA A 57 -12.20 -6.11 -19.17
C ALA A 57 -11.03 -7.05 -18.82
N ARG A 58 -10.21 -6.68 -17.85
CA ARG A 58 -9.06 -7.48 -17.40
C ARG A 58 -9.46 -8.58 -16.43
N GLU A 59 -10.32 -8.27 -15.46
CA GLU A 59 -10.76 -9.16 -14.39
C GLU A 59 -12.29 -9.14 -14.25
N PRO A 60 -13.02 -9.91 -15.08
CA PRO A 60 -14.49 -9.91 -15.10
C PRO A 60 -15.16 -10.37 -13.80
N LEU A 61 -14.42 -11.10 -12.96
CA LEU A 61 -14.90 -11.65 -11.69
C LEU A 61 -14.86 -10.65 -10.53
N LEU A 62 -14.42 -9.41 -10.76
CA LEU A 62 -14.38 -8.34 -9.76
C LEU A 62 -15.45 -7.26 -10.00
N PRO A 63 -16.76 -7.59 -10.04
CA PRO A 63 -17.79 -6.59 -10.11
C PRO A 63 -17.91 -5.84 -8.77
N PHE A 64 -18.31 -4.58 -8.83
CA PHE A 64 -18.61 -3.74 -7.66
C PHE A 64 -17.48 -3.59 -6.63
N THR A 65 -16.23 -3.80 -7.03
CA THR A 65 -15.05 -3.65 -6.16
C THR A 65 -14.47 -2.24 -6.28
N SER A 66 -13.91 -1.73 -5.18
CA SER A 66 -13.12 -0.49 -5.17
C SER A 66 -11.69 -0.80 -4.77
N GLY A 67 -10.73 -0.09 -5.35
CA GLY A 67 -9.31 -0.26 -5.07
C GLY A 67 -8.57 1.06 -5.21
N PHE A 68 -7.47 1.19 -4.49
CA PHE A 68 -6.54 2.30 -4.60
C PHE A 68 -5.13 1.76 -4.73
N ILE A 69 -4.24 2.56 -5.31
CA ILE A 69 -2.81 2.27 -5.38
C ILE A 69 -2.15 3.34 -4.52
N ASP A 70 -1.57 2.94 -3.38
CA ASP A 70 -0.90 3.86 -2.45
C ASP A 70 0.48 4.30 -2.95
N GLY A 71 0.96 3.71 -4.05
CA GLY A 71 2.28 3.96 -4.64
C GLY A 71 3.43 3.34 -3.84
N LYS A 72 3.15 2.66 -2.74
CA LYS A 72 4.13 1.92 -1.96
C LYS A 72 4.03 0.45 -2.36
N ASN A 73 5.10 -0.07 -2.93
CA ASN A 73 5.17 -1.50 -3.27
C ASN A 73 5.47 -2.32 -2.01
N PHE A 74 4.63 -2.17 -0.98
CA PHE A 74 4.67 -3.07 0.15
C PHE A 74 4.29 -4.45 -0.35
N ARG A 75 5.09 -5.47 0.00
CA ARG A 75 4.65 -6.84 -0.20
C ARG A 75 3.32 -6.98 0.53
N VAL A 76 2.29 -7.41 -0.20
CA VAL A 76 1.06 -7.89 0.40
C VAL A 76 1.50 -8.93 1.43
N GLN A 77 1.27 -8.64 2.71
CA GLN A 77 1.51 -9.63 3.75
C GLN A 77 0.43 -10.67 3.57
N GLU A 78 0.77 -11.76 2.91
CA GLU A 78 -0.10 -12.92 2.87
C GLU A 78 0.04 -13.63 4.22
N PRO A 79 -1.06 -13.79 4.97
CA PRO A 79 -1.01 -14.56 6.20
C PRO A 79 -0.54 -15.98 5.90
N PRO A 80 0.28 -16.60 6.75
CA PRO A 80 0.65 -18.01 6.61
C PRO A 80 -0.57 -18.95 6.56
N ARG A 81 -1.72 -18.48 7.06
CA ARG A 81 -3.01 -19.16 7.11
C ARG A 81 -4.13 -18.16 6.81
N GLY A 82 -4.45 -18.02 5.51
CA GLY A 82 -5.49 -17.09 5.03
C GLY A 82 -6.90 -17.44 5.51
N ASP A 83 -7.15 -18.71 5.80
CA ASP A 83 -8.37 -19.22 6.43
C ASP A 83 -8.62 -18.61 7.81
N ILE A 84 -7.59 -18.53 8.65
CA ILE A 84 -7.69 -17.96 10.00
C ILE A 84 -7.92 -16.45 9.94
N GLN A 85 -7.19 -15.73 9.07
CA GLN A 85 -7.39 -14.29 8.93
C GLN A 85 -8.80 -13.96 8.42
N ASN A 86 -9.31 -14.69 7.43
CA ASN A 86 -10.67 -14.49 6.92
C ASN A 86 -11.75 -14.73 7.98
N ALA A 87 -11.53 -15.67 8.91
CA ALA A 87 -12.43 -15.92 10.03
C ALA A 87 -12.52 -14.74 11.02
N HIS A 88 -11.46 -13.93 11.16
CA HIS A 88 -11.45 -12.77 12.06
C HIS A 88 -12.16 -11.53 11.48
N TYR A 89 -12.29 -11.43 10.16
CA TYR A 89 -12.98 -10.31 9.49
C TYR A 89 -14.44 -10.63 9.13
N ASN A 90 -14.79 -11.91 9.04
CA ASN A 90 -16.15 -12.38 8.73
C ASN A 90 -16.93 -12.78 9.99
N GLY A 91 -16.54 -12.27 11.17
CA GLY A 91 -17.22 -12.47 12.45
C GLY A 91 -18.20 -11.36 12.76
#